data_AF-A0A0B7C0Z3-F1
#
_entry.id   AF-A0A0B7C0Z3-F1
#
_cell.length_a   1.000
_cell.length_b   1.000
_cell.length_c   1.000
_cell.angle_alpha   90.00
_cell.angle_beta   90.00
_cell.angle_gamma   90.00
#
_symmetry.space_group_name_H-M   'P 1'
#
loop_
_entity.id
_entity.type
_entity.pdbx_description
1 polymer ?
#
loop_
_entity_poly.entity_id
_entity_poly.type
_entity_poly.pdbx_seq_one_letter_code
_entity_poly.pdbx_strand_id
1 'polypeptide(L)' 'QRLEKYSSNLEKIVDEKVNELRQEKHKSEELLRQMLPKTVADRLKAGLTVEPEQYDCVTIYFSDIVGFTEMCP' A
#
# COMPACT_ATOMS: atom_id res chain seq x y z
N GLN A 1 10.49 -41.74 -9.27
CA GLN A 1 10.05 -41.69 -7.86
C GLN A 1 10.73 -40.60 -7.01
N ARG A 2 12.05 -40.59 -6.74
CA ARG A 2 12.66 -39.51 -5.92
C ARG A 2 12.53 -38.13 -6.58
N LEU A 3 12.95 -38.00 -7.84
CA LEU A 3 12.88 -36.74 -8.59
C LEU A 3 11.46 -36.18 -8.72
N GLU A 4 10.45 -37.02 -8.94
CA GLU A 4 9.04 -36.60 -8.99
C GLU A 4 8.57 -36.04 -7.64
N LYS A 5 8.91 -36.70 -6.53
CA LYS A 5 8.60 -36.17 -5.19
C LYS A 5 9.28 -34.84 -4.93
N TYR A 6 10.52 -34.66 -5.35
CA TYR A 6 11.21 -33.36 -5.25
C TYR A 6 10.52 -32.29 -6.10
N SER A 7 10.14 -32.61 -7.34
CA SER A 7 9.43 -31.69 -8.24
C SER A 7 8.08 -31.26 -7.66
N SER A 8 7.25 -32.20 -7.18
CA SER A 8 5.94 -31.88 -6.60
C SER A 8 6.05 -31.09 -5.29
N ASN A 9 7.07 -31.36 -4.48
CA ASN A 9 7.31 -30.58 -3.28
C ASN A 9 7.77 -29.15 -3.61
N LEU A 10 8.59 -28.98 -4.65
CA LEU A 10 9.04 -27.67 -5.09
C LEU A 10 7.87 -26.82 -5.62
N GLU A 11 6.98 -27.43 -6.39
CA GLU A 11 5.77 -26.79 -6.92
C GLU A 11 4.87 -26.27 -5.79
N LYS A 12 4.64 -27.10 -4.76
CA LYS A 12 3.90 -26.68 -3.56
C LYS A 12 4.54 -25.48 -2.84
N ILE A 13 5.86 -25.50 -2.66
CA ILE A 13 6.58 -24.42 -2.01
C ILE A 13 6.47 -23.12 -2.84
N VAL A 14 6.57 -23.23 -4.16
CA VAL A 14 6.39 -22.09 -5.06
C VAL A 14 4.98 -21.52 -4.93
N ASP A 15 3.95 -22.36 -4.96
CA ASP A 15 2.55 -21.93 -4.81
C ASP A 15 2.29 -21.24 -3.47
N GLU A 16 2.82 -21.81 -2.38
CA GLU A 16 2.73 -21.21 -1.04
C GLU A 16 3.39 -19.83 -1.01
N LYS A 17 4.61 -19.71 -1.56
CA LYS A 17 5.36 -18.44 -1.61
C LYS A 17 4.68 -17.39 -2.51
N VAL A 18 4.11 -17.81 -3.63
CA VAL A 18 3.35 -16.92 -4.53
C VAL A 18 2.11 -16.41 -3.80
N ASN A 19 1.43 -17.25 -3.03
CA ASN A 19 0.27 -16.83 -2.25
C ASN A 19 0.63 -15.85 -1.13
N GLU A 20 1.70 -16.12 -0.38
CA GLU A 20 2.23 -15.18 0.63
C GLU A 20 2.57 -13.82 0.00
N LEU A 21 3.28 -13.82 -1.12
CA LEU A 21 3.65 -12.60 -1.84
C LEU A 21 2.41 -11.82 -2.30
N ARG A 22 1.38 -12.53 -2.79
CA ARG A 22 0.13 -11.91 -3.23
C ARG A 22 -0.62 -11.25 -2.07
N GLN A 23 -0.65 -11.88 -0.89
CA GLN A 23 -1.28 -11.32 0.29
C GLN A 23 -0.54 -10.07 0.77
N GLU A 24 0.79 -10.12 0.83
CA GLU A 24 1.60 -8.98 1.25
C GLU A 24 1.47 -7.80 0.27
N LYS A 25 1.50 -8.09 -1.04
CA LYS A 25 1.23 -7.09 -2.07
C LYS A 25 -0.13 -6.43 -1.87
N HIS A 26 -1.18 -7.21 -1.60
CA HIS A 26 -2.52 -6.66 -1.39
C HIS A 26 -2.57 -5.71 -0.18
N LYS A 27 -1.99 -6.10 0.96
CA LYS A 27 -1.91 -5.26 2.16
C LYS A 27 -1.16 -3.97 1.90
N SER A 28 -0.02 -4.05 1.22
CA SER A 28 0.79 -2.88 0.86
C SER A 28 0.01 -1.91 -0.04
N GLU A 29 -0.69 -2.42 -1.05
CA GLU A 29 -1.51 -1.58 -1.93
C GLU A 29 -2.70 -0.94 -1.20
N GLU A 30 -3.32 -1.66 -0.28
CA GLU A 30 -4.43 -1.17 0.52
C GLU A 30 -4.00 -0.02 1.43
N LEU A 31 -2.88 -0.20 2.13
CA LEU A 31 -2.29 0.85 2.96
C LEU A 31 -1.95 2.10 2.13
N LEU A 32 -1.34 1.92 0.96
CA LEU A 32 -0.99 3.04 0.08
C LEU A 32 -2.24 3.84 -0.35
N ARG A 33 -3.35 3.16 -0.65
CA ARG A 33 -4.63 3.80 -1.00
C ARG A 33 -5.31 4.50 0.16
N GLN A 34 -5.09 4.06 1.40
CA GLN A 34 -5.62 4.71 2.60
C GLN A 34 -4.90 6.02 2.91
N MET A 35 -3.61 6.09 2.58
CA MET A 35 -2.75 7.23 2.92
C MET A 35 -2.74 8.33 1.84
N LEU A 36 -2.96 7.96 0.57
CA LEU A 36 -2.81 8.86 -0.57
C LEU A 36 -4.04 8.82 -1.50
N PRO A 37 -4.35 9.93 -2.18
CA PRO A 37 -5.35 9.94 -3.24
C PRO A 37 -5.04 8.87 -4.30
N LYS A 38 -6.09 8.25 -4.86
CA LYS A 38 -5.97 7.15 -5.82
C LYS A 38 -5.00 7.45 -6.98
N THR A 39 -5.11 8.64 -7.57
CA THR A 39 -4.26 9.09 -8.68
C THR A 39 -2.78 9.10 -8.32
N VAL A 40 -2.44 9.58 -7.12
CA VAL A 40 -1.08 9.63 -6.60
C VAL A 40 -0.57 8.22 -6.30
N ALA A 41 -1.38 7.40 -5.62
CA ALA A 41 -1.03 6.01 -5.32
C ALA A 41 -0.77 5.18 -6.60
N ASP A 42 -1.57 5.37 -7.64
CA ASP A 42 -1.43 4.66 -8.92
C ASP A 42 -0.13 5.05 -9.66
N ARG A 43 0.23 6.34 -9.65
CA ARG A 43 1.51 6.82 -10.23
C ARG A 43 2.72 6.26 -9.47
N LEU A 44 2.69 6.27 -8.14
CA LEU A 44 3.78 5.72 -7.32
C LEU A 44 3.96 4.22 -7.54
N LYS A 45 2.88 3.44 -7.64
CA LYS A 45 2.95 2.00 -7.96
C LYS A 45 3.54 1.73 -9.35
N ALA A 46 3.30 2.62 -10.31
CA ALA A 46 3.89 2.54 -11.64
C ALA A 46 5.37 2.96 -11.67
N GLY A 47 5.96 3.35 -10.55
CA GLY A 47 7.33 3.85 -10.47
C GLY A 47 7.49 5.25 -11.10
N LEU A 48 6.39 5.98 -11.27
CA LEU A 48 6.40 7.31 -11.86
C LEU A 48 6.58 8.38 -10.78
N THR A 49 7.32 9.44 -11.12
CA THR A 49 7.39 10.64 -10.30
C THR A 49 6.02 11.33 -10.24
N VAL A 50 5.71 11.86 -9.05
CA VAL A 50 4.49 12.64 -8.80
C VAL A 50 4.91 14.11 -8.75
N GLU A 51 4.52 14.86 -9.77
CA GLU A 51 4.77 16.31 -9.82
C GLU A 51 3.79 17.06 -8.91
N PRO A 52 4.20 18.19 -8.32
CA PRO A 52 3.29 19.06 -7.58
C PRO A 52 2.12 19.53 -8.46
N GLU A 53 0.91 19.51 -7.91
CA GLU A 53 -0.31 19.95 -8.60
C GLU A 53 -0.87 21.21 -7.93
N GLN A 54 -1.39 22.13 -8.75
CA GLN A 54 -2.14 23.29 -8.31
C GLN A 54 -3.61 23.08 -8.64
N TYR A 55 -4.49 23.43 -7.70
CA TYR A 55 -5.94 23.34 -7.87
C TYR A 55 -6.57 24.74 -7.82
N ASP A 56 -7.37 25.09 -8.83
CA ASP A 56 -7.97 26.43 -8.96
C ASP A 56 -9.05 26.71 -7.90
N CYS A 57 -9.71 25.66 -7.40
CA CYS A 57 -10.77 25.76 -6.40
C CYS A 57 -10.74 24.56 -5.47
N VAL A 58 -10.54 24.82 -4.17
CA VAL A 58 -10.53 23.80 -3.12
C VAL A 58 -11.24 24.32 -1.87
N THR A 59 -11.81 23.41 -1.09
CA THR A 59 -12.32 23.72 0.24
C THR A 59 -11.37 23.14 1.27
N ILE A 60 -10.88 23.97 2.19
CA ILE A 60 -10.02 23.53 3.29
C ILE A 60 -10.84 23.54 4.57
N TYR A 61 -10.85 22.42 5.28
CA TYR A 61 -11.47 22.29 6.59
C TYR A 61 -10.39 22.24 7.67
N PHE A 62 -10.41 23.21 8.56
CA PHE A 62 -9.57 23.23 9.76
C PHE A 62 -10.45 22.87 10.95
N SER A 63 -10.05 21.85 11.69
CA SER A 63 -10.66 21.50 12.98
C SER A 63 -9.58 21.33 14.01
N ASP A 64 -9.80 21.91 15.18
CA ASP A 64 -8.98 21.70 16.35
C ASP A 64 -9.84 21.15 17.49
N ILE A 65 -9.21 20.40 18.38
CA ILE A 65 -9.85 19.87 19.59
C ILE A 65 -9.51 20.82 20.73
N VAL A 66 -10.54 21.47 21.27
CA VAL A 66 -10.39 22.39 22.40
C VAL A 66 -9.71 21.67 23.56
N GLY A 67 -8.60 22.25 24.06
CA GLY A 67 -7.85 21.74 25.21
C GLY A 67 -6.76 20.72 24.88
N PHE A 68 -6.58 20.28 23.63
CA PHE A 68 -5.49 19.34 23.28
C PHE A 68 -4.10 19.98 23.47
N THR A 69 -3.96 21.27 23.12
CA THR A 69 -2.73 22.04 23.33
C THR A 69 -2.36 22.17 24.82
N GLU A 70 -3.35 22.18 25.71
CA GLU A 70 -3.14 22.32 27.16
C GLU A 70 -2.71 21.00 27.83
N MET A 71 -2.97 19.85 27.19
CA MET A 71 -2.65 18.52 27.72
C MET A 71 -1.22 18.06 27.44
N CYS A 72 -0.48 18.75 26.58
CA CYS A 72 0.90 18.43 26.21
C CYS A 72 1.84 19.61 26.56
N PRO A 73 2.27 19.72 27.82
CA PRO A 73 3.24 20.74 28.26
C PRO A 73 4.66 20.48 27.74
#